data_AF-A0A6J7HG73-F1
#
_entry.id   AF-A0A6J7HG73-F1
#
_cell.length_a   1.000
_cell.length_b   1.000
_cell.length_c   1.000
_cell.angle_alpha   90.00
_cell.angle_beta   90.00
_cell.angle_gamma   90.00
#
_symmetry.space_group_name_H-M   'P 1'
#
loop_
_entity.id
_entity.type
_entity.pdbx_description
1 polymer ?
#
loop_
_entity_poly.entity_id
_entity_poly.type
_entity_poly.pdbx_seq_one_letter_code
_entity_poly.pdbx_strand_id
1 'polypeptide(L)'
;MTGSPVRPPLEANLTPAEFARWYWTVVELRAFCRRAGLRVGGVKHDLVERVAASLDGRSVAPPQARPRPPGPLCEPLRDTTILPAGQRMTRQLRSYLELRIGDDFRVDSHVRDFMTSSSGTTVADLVANWEATRDTPRSKPDAQFEYNRFSVRWHAAHVGGTAAGCRAAWFVYRSLPLDQRPFPEE
;
A
#
# COMPACT_ATOMS: atom_id res chain seq x y z
N MET A 1 -25.81 27.66 -5.13
CA MET A 1 -25.31 26.53 -5.95
C MET A 1 -23.79 26.63 -5.98
N THR A 2 -23.10 26.07 -4.99
CA THR A 2 -21.64 25.93 -5.06
C THR A 2 -21.34 24.83 -6.08
N GLY A 3 -20.67 25.19 -7.18
CA GLY A 3 -20.28 24.22 -8.21
C GLY A 3 -19.45 23.09 -7.61
N SER A 4 -19.56 21.89 -8.18
CA SER A 4 -18.72 20.75 -7.78
C SER A 4 -17.24 21.16 -7.81
N PRO A 5 -16.46 20.85 -6.76
CA PRO A 5 -15.05 21.22 -6.73
C PRO A 5 -14.32 20.55 -7.88
N VAL A 6 -13.62 21.33 -8.71
CA VAL A 6 -12.85 20.82 -9.84
C VAL A 6 -11.40 20.66 -9.41
N ARG A 7 -10.87 19.45 -9.50
CA ARG A 7 -9.46 19.18 -9.20
C ARG A 7 -8.58 19.90 -10.23
N PRO A 8 -7.64 20.76 -9.80
CA PRO A 8 -6.74 21.42 -10.73
C PRO A 8 -5.77 20.42 -11.37
N PRO A 9 -5.13 20.75 -12.50
CA PRO A 9 -4.05 19.94 -13.04
C PRO A 9 -2.81 20.01 -12.12
N LEU A 10 -2.06 18.91 -12.03
CA LEU A 10 -0.82 18.86 -11.26
C LEU A 10 0.31 19.52 -12.07
N GLU A 11 0.48 20.83 -11.92
CA GLU A 11 1.50 21.63 -12.59
C GLU A 11 2.35 22.43 -11.61
N ALA A 12 3.47 22.99 -12.09
CA ALA A 12 4.49 23.64 -11.25
C ALA A 12 4.00 24.89 -10.51
N ASN A 13 2.90 25.50 -10.94
CA ASN A 13 2.27 26.65 -10.29
C ASN A 13 1.20 26.26 -9.25
N LEU A 14 0.97 24.96 -9.03
CA LEU A 14 0.04 24.50 -8.00
C LEU A 14 0.61 24.78 -6.61
N THR A 15 -0.19 25.36 -5.72
CA THR A 15 0.28 25.62 -4.35
C THR A 15 0.42 24.32 -3.56
N PRO A 16 1.37 24.22 -2.61
CA PRO A 16 1.48 23.05 -1.73
C PRO A 16 0.19 22.74 -0.96
N ALA A 17 -0.53 23.79 -0.53
CA ALA A 17 -1.81 23.65 0.16
C ALA A 17 -2.88 23.02 -0.75
N GLU A 18 -2.99 23.47 -2.00
CA GLU A 18 -3.94 22.88 -2.94
C GLU A 18 -3.50 21.47 -3.34
N PHE A 19 -2.22 21.22 -3.56
CA PHE A 19 -1.68 19.87 -3.78
C PHE A 19 -2.09 18.90 -2.68
N ALA A 20 -1.98 19.32 -1.41
CA ALA A 20 -2.34 18.52 -0.24
C ALA A 20 -3.84 18.24 -0.14
N ARG A 21 -4.72 19.07 -0.70
CA ARG A 21 -6.19 18.86 -0.67
C ARG A 21 -6.67 17.72 -1.55
N TRP A 22 -5.89 17.27 -2.54
CA TRP A 22 -6.37 16.34 -3.56
C TRP A 22 -5.69 14.98 -3.53
N TYR A 23 -6.42 13.95 -3.97
CA TYR A 23 -5.82 12.64 -4.25
C TYR A 23 -5.03 12.70 -5.55
N TRP A 24 -3.80 12.21 -5.52
CA TRP A 24 -2.95 12.02 -6.70
C TRP A 24 -2.59 10.55 -6.89
N THR A 25 -2.72 10.07 -8.12
CA THR A 25 -2.24 8.74 -8.51
C THR A 25 -0.72 8.71 -8.66
N VAL A 26 -0.15 7.52 -8.51
CA VAL A 26 1.27 7.28 -8.83
C VAL A 26 1.60 7.66 -10.29
N VAL A 27 0.66 7.49 -11.22
CA VAL A 27 0.83 7.87 -12.63
C VAL A 27 0.98 9.38 -12.76
N GLU A 28 0.08 10.16 -12.15
CA GLU A 28 0.11 11.62 -12.14
C GLU A 28 1.39 12.14 -11.47
N LEU A 29 1.73 11.61 -10.29
CA LEU A 29 2.93 12.03 -9.55
C LEU A 29 4.22 11.74 -10.33
N ARG A 30 4.32 10.57 -10.97
CA ARG A 30 5.47 10.24 -11.83
C ARG A 30 5.52 11.12 -13.07
N ALA A 31 4.37 11.46 -13.66
CA ALA A 31 4.31 12.36 -14.80
C ALA A 31 4.84 13.75 -14.44
N PHE A 32 4.41 14.32 -13.30
CA PHE A 32 4.96 15.57 -12.78
C PHE A 32 6.46 15.47 -12.56
N CYS A 33 6.92 14.43 -11.85
CA CYS A 33 8.35 14.24 -11.58
C CYS A 33 9.19 14.25 -12.87
N ARG A 34 8.73 13.58 -13.94
CA ARG A 34 9.43 13.58 -15.23
C ARG A 34 9.52 14.99 -15.83
N ARG A 35 8.41 15.74 -15.84
CA ARG A 35 8.38 17.11 -16.39
C ARG A 35 9.27 18.06 -15.60
N ALA A 36 9.33 17.90 -14.28
CA ALA A 36 10.13 18.72 -13.38
C ALA A 36 11.61 18.25 -13.26
N GLY A 37 12.04 17.22 -14.00
CA GLY A 37 13.42 16.70 -13.91
C GLY A 37 13.74 15.96 -12.60
N LEU A 38 12.72 15.53 -11.86
CA LEU A 38 12.84 14.85 -10.58
C LEU A 38 12.92 13.33 -10.75
N ARG A 39 13.52 12.65 -9.76
CA ARG A 39 13.55 11.18 -9.69
C ARG A 39 12.13 10.60 -9.69
N VAL A 40 11.89 9.55 -10.47
CA VAL A 40 10.56 8.88 -10.61
C VAL A 40 10.39 7.61 -9.77
N GLY A 41 11.46 7.18 -9.09
CA GLY A 41 11.47 6.00 -8.23
C GLY A 41 10.93 6.27 -6.82
N GLY A 42 10.60 5.19 -6.12
CA GLY A 42 10.05 5.19 -4.76
C GLY A 42 8.60 4.70 -4.69
N VAL A 43 8.09 4.58 -3.47
CA VAL A 43 6.68 4.33 -3.20
C VAL A 43 5.86 5.62 -3.38
N LYS A 44 4.52 5.51 -3.33
CA LYS A 44 3.63 6.69 -3.50
C LYS A 44 3.98 7.82 -2.55
N HIS A 45 4.25 7.51 -1.28
CA HIS A 45 4.66 8.50 -0.27
C HIS A 45 5.91 9.29 -0.70
N ASP A 46 6.97 8.58 -1.13
CA ASP A 46 8.22 9.23 -1.61
C ASP A 46 7.97 10.16 -2.80
N LEU A 47 6.99 9.83 -3.67
CA LEU A 47 6.59 10.68 -4.79
C LEU A 47 5.81 11.91 -4.31
N VAL A 48 4.86 11.74 -3.39
CA VAL A 48 4.06 12.85 -2.82
C VAL A 48 4.97 13.86 -2.13
N GLU A 49 5.88 13.40 -1.27
CA GLU A 49 6.84 14.26 -0.56
C GLU A 49 7.73 15.04 -1.54
N ARG A 50 8.21 14.38 -2.60
CA ARG A 50 9.04 15.00 -3.64
C ARG A 50 8.30 16.06 -4.43
N VAL A 51 7.06 15.78 -4.82
CA VAL A 51 6.22 16.76 -5.52
C VAL A 51 5.91 17.94 -4.58
N ALA A 52 5.50 17.69 -3.34
CA ALA A 52 5.20 18.74 -2.37
C ALA A 52 6.41 19.67 -2.14
N ALA A 53 7.60 19.12 -1.93
CA ALA A 53 8.81 19.92 -1.76
C ALA A 53 9.16 20.72 -3.02
N SER A 54 9.02 20.13 -4.21
CA SER A 54 9.26 20.83 -5.47
C SER A 54 8.30 22.01 -5.66
N LEU A 55 7.02 21.86 -5.30
CA LEU A 55 6.03 22.94 -5.35
C LEU A 55 6.32 24.04 -4.31
N ASP A 56 7.00 23.69 -3.22
CA ASP A 56 7.41 24.60 -2.14
C ASP A 56 8.81 25.20 -2.37
N GLY A 57 9.41 24.99 -3.55
CA GLY A 57 10.76 25.47 -3.88
C GLY A 57 11.89 24.81 -3.10
N ARG A 58 11.61 23.71 -2.38
CA ARG A 58 12.59 22.94 -1.60
C ARG A 58 13.14 21.77 -2.39
N SER A 59 14.42 21.47 -2.18
CA SER A 59 15.01 20.21 -2.62
C SER A 59 14.73 19.11 -1.60
N VAL A 60 14.37 17.91 -2.06
CA VAL A 60 14.26 16.72 -1.18
C VAL A 60 15.60 16.03 -1.12
N ALA A 61 16.01 15.65 0.10
CA ALA A 61 17.19 14.82 0.29
C ALA A 61 17.08 13.53 -0.55
N PRO A 62 18.20 13.04 -1.12
CA PRO A 62 18.18 11.76 -1.80
C PRO A 62 17.65 10.67 -0.85
N PRO A 63 16.78 9.76 -1.32
CA PRO A 63 16.24 8.72 -0.47
C PRO A 63 17.39 7.90 0.11
N GLN A 64 17.33 7.62 1.41
CA GLN A 64 18.30 6.75 2.06
C GLN A 64 18.34 5.38 1.36
N ALA A 65 19.54 4.85 1.16
CA ALA A 65 19.72 3.54 0.59
C ALA A 65 19.01 2.51 1.49
N ARG A 66 17.96 1.88 0.95
CA ARG A 66 17.31 0.77 1.65
C ARG A 66 18.20 -0.47 1.52
N PRO A 67 18.32 -1.29 2.58
CA PRO A 67 19.00 -2.57 2.49
C PRO A 67 18.43 -3.37 1.32
N ARG A 68 19.32 -4.03 0.56
CA ARG A 68 18.88 -4.89 -0.53
C ARG A 68 18.11 -6.07 0.10
N PRO A 69 16.92 -6.40 -0.42
CA PRO A 69 16.22 -7.58 0.07
C PRO A 69 17.08 -8.83 -0.18
N PRO A 70 16.90 -9.88 0.65
CA PRO A 70 17.57 -11.15 0.41
C PRO A 70 17.22 -11.69 -0.98
N GLY A 71 18.12 -12.52 -1.51
CA GLY A 71 17.94 -13.22 -2.79
C GLY A 71 16.76 -14.21 -2.75
N PRO A 72 16.48 -14.88 -3.88
CA PRO A 72 15.49 -15.95 -3.91
C PRO A 72 15.86 -17.09 -2.94
N LEU A 73 14.85 -17.78 -2.41
CA LEU A 73 15.04 -18.96 -1.58
C LEU A 73 15.51 -20.14 -2.45
N CYS A 74 16.42 -20.95 -1.93
CA CYS A 74 16.88 -22.15 -2.64
C CYS A 74 15.75 -23.18 -2.76
N GLU A 75 15.50 -23.66 -3.99
CA GLU A 75 14.60 -24.78 -4.24
C GLU A 75 15.29 -26.12 -3.93
N PRO A 76 14.54 -27.18 -3.58
CA PRO A 76 13.11 -27.18 -3.25
C PRO A 76 12.86 -26.62 -1.84
N LEU A 77 11.76 -25.89 -1.66
CA LEU A 77 11.32 -25.47 -0.34
C LEU A 77 10.83 -26.67 0.47
N ARG A 78 11.10 -26.62 1.78
CA ARG A 78 10.70 -27.61 2.78
C ARG A 78 10.27 -26.87 4.03
N ASP A 79 9.53 -27.55 4.89
CA ASP A 79 9.16 -27.05 6.22
C ASP A 79 10.39 -26.58 7.02
N THR A 80 11.54 -27.23 6.86
CA THR A 80 12.82 -26.86 7.50
C THR A 80 13.58 -25.73 6.81
N THR A 81 13.11 -25.21 5.67
CA THR A 81 13.79 -24.11 4.98
C THR A 81 13.76 -22.85 5.85
N ILE A 82 14.94 -22.28 6.08
CA ILE A 82 15.10 -21.05 6.87
C ILE A 82 14.75 -19.83 6.03
N LEU A 83 13.91 -18.96 6.58
CA LEU A 83 13.57 -17.65 6.06
C LEU A 83 14.59 -16.62 6.59
N PRO A 84 15.42 -16.02 5.71
CA PRO A 84 16.38 -15.01 6.12
C PRO A 84 15.69 -13.72 6.58
N ALA A 85 16.41 -12.88 7.33
CA ALA A 85 15.92 -11.56 7.72
C ALA A 85 15.47 -10.74 6.48
N GLY A 86 14.28 -10.16 6.54
CA GLY A 86 13.71 -9.39 5.43
C GLY A 86 13.21 -10.24 4.26
N GLN A 87 13.05 -11.55 4.44
CA GLN A 87 12.45 -12.44 3.45
C GLN A 87 11.07 -11.93 3.06
N ARG A 88 10.87 -11.70 1.76
CA ARG A 88 9.57 -11.29 1.22
C ARG A 88 8.74 -12.53 0.90
N MET A 89 7.42 -12.36 0.86
CA MET A 89 6.52 -13.33 0.24
C MET A 89 6.78 -13.37 -1.27
N THR A 90 7.71 -14.23 -1.68
CA THR A 90 8.02 -14.50 -3.09
C THR A 90 6.93 -15.39 -3.69
N ARG A 91 6.85 -15.42 -5.03
CA ARG A 91 5.94 -16.35 -5.72
C ARG A 91 6.20 -17.79 -5.31
N GLN A 92 7.47 -18.17 -5.21
CA GLN A 92 7.91 -19.50 -4.82
C GLN A 92 7.44 -19.88 -3.41
N LEU A 93 7.70 -19.04 -2.41
CA LEU A 93 7.26 -19.28 -1.03
C LEU A 93 5.73 -19.34 -0.96
N ARG A 94 5.05 -18.43 -1.67
CA ARG A 94 3.60 -18.42 -1.74
C ARG A 94 3.04 -19.72 -2.32
N SER A 95 3.55 -20.17 -3.46
CA SER A 95 3.09 -21.42 -4.09
C SER A 95 3.33 -22.63 -3.19
N TYR A 96 4.46 -22.67 -2.47
CA TYR A 96 4.71 -23.72 -1.48
C TYR A 96 3.69 -23.70 -0.35
N LEU A 97 3.40 -22.52 0.22
CA LEU A 97 2.40 -22.38 1.29
C LEU A 97 0.99 -22.72 0.81
N GLU A 98 0.60 -22.32 -0.40
CA GLU A 98 -0.68 -22.69 -1.01
C GLU A 98 -0.80 -24.21 -1.17
N LEU A 99 0.26 -24.90 -1.60
CA LEU A 99 0.29 -26.36 -1.66
C LEU A 99 0.27 -27.02 -0.27
N ARG A 100 0.98 -26.44 0.70
CA ARG A 100 1.09 -27.00 2.05
C ARG A 100 -0.17 -26.81 2.86
N ILE A 101 -0.82 -25.65 2.77
CA ILE A 101 -1.95 -25.26 3.62
C ILE A 101 -3.29 -25.49 2.91
N GLY A 102 -3.35 -25.28 1.59
CA GLY A 102 -4.57 -25.37 0.79
C GLY A 102 -5.19 -24.01 0.44
N ASP A 103 -6.39 -24.07 -0.15
CA ASP A 103 -7.05 -22.93 -0.81
C ASP A 103 -7.43 -21.77 0.11
N ASP A 104 -7.48 -22.02 1.42
CA ASP A 104 -7.76 -21.00 2.44
C ASP A 104 -6.54 -20.11 2.75
N PHE A 105 -5.35 -20.48 2.25
CA PHE A 105 -4.16 -19.69 2.49
C PHE A 105 -4.29 -18.28 1.91
N ARG A 106 -4.18 -17.29 2.80
CA ARG A 106 -4.13 -15.87 2.44
C ARG A 106 -3.01 -15.19 3.22
N VAL A 107 -2.33 -14.26 2.55
CA VAL A 107 -1.33 -13.38 3.15
C VAL A 107 -2.08 -12.20 3.79
N ASP A 108 -2.28 -12.27 5.10
CA ASP A 108 -2.97 -11.26 5.90
C ASP A 108 -1.97 -10.38 6.69
N SER A 109 -2.45 -9.62 7.69
CA SER A 109 -1.58 -8.82 8.56
C SER A 109 -0.65 -9.70 9.38
N HIS A 110 -1.16 -10.78 9.98
CA HIS A 110 -0.37 -11.65 10.86
C HIS A 110 0.78 -12.32 10.12
N VAL A 111 0.54 -12.79 8.89
CA VAL A 111 1.60 -13.33 8.02
C VAL A 111 2.64 -12.27 7.69
N ARG A 112 2.22 -11.04 7.36
CA ARG A 112 3.14 -9.94 7.03
C ARG A 112 3.97 -9.51 8.24
N ASP A 113 3.34 -9.42 9.40
CA ASP A 113 3.98 -9.00 10.64
C ASP A 113 5.00 -10.06 11.07
N PHE A 114 4.61 -11.35 11.03
CA PHE A 114 5.53 -12.46 11.25
C PHE A 114 6.74 -12.40 10.33
N MET A 115 6.55 -12.30 9.00
CA MET A 115 7.67 -12.23 8.04
C MET A 115 8.58 -11.01 8.25
N THR A 116 8.03 -9.89 8.75
CA THR A 116 8.81 -8.66 8.97
C THR A 116 9.69 -8.79 10.21
N SER A 117 9.18 -9.46 11.25
CA SER A 117 9.88 -9.69 12.52
C SER A 117 10.71 -10.97 12.52
N SER A 118 10.47 -11.90 11.60
CA SER A 118 11.16 -13.19 11.54
C SER A 118 12.54 -13.06 10.91
N SER A 119 13.54 -13.52 11.65
CA SER A 119 14.88 -13.78 11.13
C SER A 119 15.34 -15.14 11.63
N GLY A 120 15.68 -16.04 10.72
CA GLY A 120 16.12 -17.39 11.09
C GLY A 120 14.99 -18.35 11.45
N THR A 121 13.72 -17.97 11.22
CA THR A 121 12.58 -18.87 11.38
C THR A 121 12.46 -19.80 10.18
N THR A 122 11.76 -20.91 10.34
CA THR A 122 11.51 -21.87 9.27
C THR A 122 10.19 -21.61 8.55
N VAL A 123 9.98 -22.27 7.41
CA VAL A 123 8.67 -22.30 6.74
C VAL A 123 7.63 -22.95 7.64
N ALA A 124 7.99 -23.98 8.41
CA ALA A 124 7.09 -24.59 9.40
C ALA A 124 6.61 -23.58 10.45
N ASP A 125 7.50 -22.72 10.96
CA ASP A 125 7.12 -21.68 11.92
C ASP A 125 6.14 -20.68 11.32
N LEU A 126 6.32 -20.34 10.03
CA LEU A 126 5.38 -19.49 9.31
C LEU A 126 4.00 -20.17 9.15
N VAL A 127 3.98 -21.47 8.86
CA VAL A 127 2.73 -22.25 8.81
C VAL A 127 2.07 -22.30 10.19
N ALA A 128 2.81 -22.57 11.25
CA ALA A 128 2.30 -22.60 12.62
C ALA A 128 1.73 -21.23 13.05
N ASN A 129 2.42 -20.14 12.72
CA ASN A 129 1.91 -18.78 12.95
C ASN A 129 0.64 -18.50 12.15
N TRP A 130 0.58 -18.97 10.89
CA TRP A 130 -0.63 -18.88 10.09
C TRP A 130 -1.79 -19.61 10.80
N GLU A 131 -1.62 -20.88 11.17
CA GLU A 131 -2.64 -21.69 11.84
C GLU A 131 -3.13 -21.05 13.15
N ALA A 132 -2.20 -20.60 14.00
CA ALA A 132 -2.51 -19.99 15.30
C ALA A 132 -3.28 -18.66 15.19
N THR A 133 -3.25 -18.00 14.02
CA THR A 133 -3.86 -16.67 13.83
C THR A 133 -5.12 -16.70 12.97
N ARG A 134 -5.66 -17.88 12.64
CA ARG A 134 -6.87 -18.00 11.78
C ARG A 134 -8.07 -17.24 12.34
N ASP A 135 -8.31 -17.38 13.64
CA ASP A 135 -9.46 -16.79 14.31
C ASP A 135 -9.15 -15.41 14.93
N THR A 136 -7.90 -14.95 14.78
CA THR A 136 -7.48 -13.66 15.31
C THR A 136 -7.89 -12.54 14.36
N PRO A 137 -8.59 -11.49 14.83
CA PRO A 137 -8.94 -10.34 14.01
C PRO A 137 -7.72 -9.74 13.31
N ARG A 138 -7.89 -9.40 12.02
CA ARG A 138 -6.83 -8.78 11.23
C ARG A 138 -6.67 -7.31 11.63
N SER A 139 -5.44 -6.81 11.56
CA SER A 139 -5.14 -5.41 11.78
C SER A 139 -5.82 -4.54 10.72
N LYS A 140 -6.22 -3.32 11.12
CA LYS A 140 -6.74 -2.32 10.18
C LYS A 140 -5.68 -2.02 9.11
N PRO A 141 -6.09 -1.72 7.86
CA PRO A 141 -5.14 -1.30 6.84
C PRO A 141 -4.43 -0.01 7.27
N ASP A 142 -3.10 0.00 7.14
CA ASP A 142 -2.23 1.14 7.44
C ASP A 142 -2.60 2.42 6.65
N ALA A 143 -2.17 3.59 7.15
CA ALA A 143 -2.39 4.93 6.62
C ALA A 143 -1.93 5.09 5.15
N GLN A 144 -0.96 4.29 4.70
CA GLN A 144 -0.55 4.27 3.30
C GLN A 144 -1.52 3.55 2.33
N PHE A 145 -2.45 2.72 2.83
CA PHE A 145 -3.38 1.93 2.02
C PHE A 145 -4.76 2.58 1.91
N GLU A 146 -4.83 3.80 1.37
CA GLU A 146 -6.06 4.60 1.28
C GLU A 146 -7.27 3.83 0.70
N TYR A 147 -7.09 3.16 -0.44
CA TYR A 147 -8.17 2.38 -1.06
C TYR A 147 -8.66 1.24 -0.16
N ASN A 148 -7.76 0.56 0.55
CA ASN A 148 -8.15 -0.55 1.43
C ASN A 148 -8.93 -0.03 2.64
N ARG A 149 -8.49 1.09 3.23
CA ARG A 149 -9.24 1.76 4.32
C ARG A 149 -10.62 2.21 3.84
N PHE A 150 -10.69 2.85 2.68
CA PHE A 150 -11.95 3.23 2.05
C PHE A 150 -12.86 2.02 1.86
N SER A 151 -12.33 0.92 1.32
CA SER A 151 -13.11 -0.29 1.03
C SER A 151 -13.69 -0.91 2.29
N VAL A 152 -12.90 -0.99 3.37
CA VAL A 152 -13.36 -1.50 4.68
C VAL A 152 -14.51 -0.63 5.21
N ARG A 153 -14.34 0.70 5.23
CA ARG A 153 -15.39 1.64 5.67
C ARG A 153 -16.64 1.57 4.80
N TRP A 154 -16.46 1.50 3.48
CA TRP A 154 -17.55 1.42 2.52
C TRP A 154 -18.39 0.15 2.72
N HIS A 155 -17.75 -1.02 2.84
CA HIS A 155 -18.46 -2.29 3.07
C HIS A 155 -19.15 -2.36 4.44
N ALA A 156 -18.58 -1.73 5.47
CA ALA A 156 -19.24 -1.63 6.78
C ALA A 156 -20.54 -0.80 6.70
N ALA A 157 -20.56 0.25 5.86
CA ALA A 157 -21.75 1.08 5.64
C ALA A 157 -22.73 0.53 4.59
N HIS A 158 -22.31 -0.44 3.77
CA HIS A 158 -23.09 -0.99 2.65
C HIS A 158 -23.13 -2.52 2.73
N VAL A 159 -23.92 -3.04 3.67
CA VAL A 159 -24.15 -4.49 3.80
C VAL A 159 -24.75 -5.04 2.50
N GLY A 160 -24.12 -6.08 1.93
CA GLY A 160 -24.49 -6.62 0.62
C GLY A 160 -23.94 -5.86 -0.59
N GLY A 161 -23.16 -4.79 -0.37
CA GLY A 161 -22.54 -4.01 -1.44
C GLY A 161 -21.52 -4.82 -2.27
N THR A 162 -21.57 -4.65 -3.59
CA THR A 162 -20.69 -5.38 -4.51
C THR A 162 -19.30 -4.73 -4.62
N ALA A 163 -18.30 -5.52 -5.03
CA ALA A 163 -16.95 -5.01 -5.31
C ALA A 163 -16.95 -3.92 -6.42
N ALA A 164 -17.85 -4.04 -7.41
CA ALA A 164 -18.02 -3.04 -8.45
C ALA A 164 -18.58 -1.72 -7.89
N GLY A 165 -19.57 -1.80 -7.00
CA GLY A 165 -20.13 -0.64 -6.29
C GLY A 165 -19.08 0.08 -5.45
N CYS A 166 -18.29 -0.67 -4.67
CA CYS A 166 -17.17 -0.12 -3.89
C CYS A 166 -16.17 0.61 -4.78
N ARG A 167 -15.81 0.03 -5.93
CA ARG A 167 -14.88 0.64 -6.88
C ARG A 167 -15.44 1.91 -7.51
N ALA A 168 -16.72 1.94 -7.88
CA ALA A 168 -17.37 3.14 -8.39
C ALA A 168 -17.39 4.25 -7.34
N ALA A 169 -17.75 3.92 -6.09
CA ALA A 169 -17.73 4.86 -4.98
C ALA A 169 -16.31 5.38 -4.69
N TRP A 170 -15.29 4.55 -4.83
CA TRP A 170 -13.88 4.98 -4.70
C TRP A 170 -13.51 6.04 -5.74
N PHE A 171 -13.94 5.90 -6.99
CA PHE A 171 -13.66 6.89 -8.03
C PHE A 171 -14.29 8.25 -7.72
N VAL A 172 -15.50 8.26 -7.17
CA VAL A 172 -16.16 9.49 -6.69
C VAL A 172 -15.43 10.05 -5.47
N TYR A 173 -15.10 9.20 -4.49
CA TYR A 173 -14.40 9.61 -3.27
C TYR A 173 -13.07 10.31 -3.55
N ARG A 174 -12.24 9.74 -4.43
CA ARG A 174 -10.93 10.32 -4.79
C ARG A 174 -11.02 11.54 -5.72
N SER A 175 -12.18 11.79 -6.34
CA SER A 175 -12.41 13.00 -7.13
C SER A 175 -12.91 14.17 -6.28
N LEU A 176 -13.09 13.98 -4.97
CA LEU A 176 -13.41 15.04 -4.03
C LEU A 176 -12.15 15.53 -3.31
N PRO A 177 -12.06 16.83 -2.99
CA PRO A 177 -11.01 17.34 -2.13
C PRO A 177 -11.21 16.77 -0.71
N LEU A 178 -10.12 16.61 0.03
CA LEU A 178 -10.11 15.96 1.35
C LEU A 178 -11.16 16.52 2.32
N ASP A 179 -11.34 17.84 2.33
CA ASP A 179 -12.29 18.55 3.18
C ASP A 179 -13.77 18.33 2.82
N GLN A 180 -14.04 17.68 1.68
CA GLN A 180 -15.40 17.37 1.21
C GLN A 180 -15.67 15.86 1.10
N ARG A 181 -14.73 15.02 1.57
CA ARG A 181 -14.91 13.57 1.51
C ARG A 181 -15.94 13.12 2.56
N PRO A 182 -16.87 12.21 2.19
CA PRO A 182 -17.91 11.73 3.10
C PRO A 182 -17.37 10.85 4.25
N PHE A 183 -16.12 10.41 4.15
CA PHE A 183 -15.41 9.69 5.20
C PHE A 183 -14.17 10.50 5.57
N PRO A 184 -14.20 11.35 6.62
CA PRO A 184 -12.99 12.03 7.07
C PRO A 184 -11.92 10.97 7.39
N GLU A 185 -10.70 11.21 6.91
CA GLU A 185 -9.56 10.38 7.28
C GLU A 185 -9.26 10.64 8.76
N GLU A 186 -9.16 9.56 9.55
CA GLU A 186 -8.78 9.65 10.99
C GLU A 186 -7.28 9.90 11.09
#